data_AF-L0K6Q5-F1
#
_entry.id   AF-L0K6Q5-F1
#
_cell.length_a   1.000
_cell.length_b   1.000
_cell.length_c   1.000
_cell.angle_alpha   90.00
_cell.angle_beta   90.00
_cell.angle_gamma   90.00
#
_symmetry.space_group_name_H-M   'P 1'
#
loop_
_entity.id
_entity.type
_entity.pdbx_description
1 polymer ?
#
loop_
_entity_poly.entity_id
_entity_poly.type
_entity_poly.pdbx_seq_one_letter_code
_entity_poly.pdbx_strand_id
1 'polypeptide(L)'
;MNQRLISLLLVVALVCGGSLPVFAQKKIEDISQDHWAYQSVVKLINQGYLSLYDGNKFKGEEAVTRYQLAKVLNKIIQNVEQKQVSLQKKDILTLKKLATEFRSELVSVMSKTNKLEKKVDSLSDQQTILKEDIIKTNHKISNLRQELLSLINDLREEALTKLRTRITKLEKSNQQLEKKLQQLEIKVASKGGAAEVKTLKRRFYWLGAGLSIGLLLLINR
;
A
#
# COMPACT_ATOMS: atom_id res chain seq x y z
N MET A 1 57.87 -45.88 -47.66
CA MET A 1 56.48 -45.58 -47.22
C MET A 1 55.61 -45.43 -48.46
N ASN A 2 54.49 -46.15 -48.57
CA ASN A 2 53.82 -46.34 -49.86
C ASN A 2 53.02 -45.09 -50.26
N GLN A 3 53.19 -44.60 -51.49
CA GLN A 3 52.48 -43.39 -51.97
C GLN A 3 50.94 -43.54 -51.89
N ARG A 4 50.41 -44.76 -52.03
CA ARG A 4 48.98 -45.05 -51.85
C ARG A 4 48.47 -44.75 -50.42
N LEU A 5 49.29 -44.98 -49.38
CA LEU A 5 48.95 -44.61 -47.99
C LEU A 5 48.94 -43.10 -47.78
N ILE A 6 49.93 -42.40 -48.36
CA ILE A 6 50.03 -40.92 -48.25
C ILE A 6 48.81 -40.27 -48.94
N SER A 7 48.45 -40.75 -50.14
CA SER A 7 47.26 -40.27 -50.87
C SER A 7 45.96 -40.52 -50.10
N LEU A 8 45.78 -41.72 -49.51
CA LEU A 8 44.60 -42.05 -48.72
C LEU A 8 44.43 -41.12 -47.51
N LEU A 9 45.53 -40.84 -46.80
CA LEU A 9 45.54 -39.99 -45.60
C LEU A 9 45.21 -38.53 -45.95
N LEU A 10 45.70 -38.03 -47.09
CA LEU A 10 45.44 -36.68 -47.58
C LEU A 10 43.96 -36.50 -48.02
N VAL A 11 43.37 -37.51 -48.66
CA VAL A 11 41.93 -37.50 -49.00
C VAL A 11 41.05 -37.51 -47.74
N VAL A 12 41.38 -38.31 -46.73
CA VAL A 12 40.64 -38.33 -45.45
C VAL A 12 40.73 -36.97 -44.74
N ALA A 13 41.92 -36.35 -44.71
CA ALA A 13 42.09 -35.01 -44.16
C ALA A 13 41.24 -33.95 -44.88
N LEU A 14 41.13 -34.03 -46.21
CA LEU A 14 40.32 -33.09 -47.01
C LEU A 14 38.81 -33.27 -46.76
N VAL A 15 38.34 -34.51 -46.62
CA VAL A 15 36.92 -34.80 -46.29
C VAL A 15 36.56 -34.31 -44.89
N CYS A 16 37.46 -34.42 -43.92
CA CYS A 16 37.25 -33.89 -42.57
C CYS A 16 37.42 -32.35 -42.47
N GLY A 17 38.02 -31.70 -43.48
CA GLY A 17 38.18 -30.25 -43.55
C GLY A 17 36.95 -29.48 -44.02
N GLY A 18 35.90 -30.17 -44.46
CA GLY A 18 34.64 -29.57 -44.89
C GLY A 18 33.91 -28.88 -43.73
N SER A 19 33.96 -27.55 -43.68
CA SER A 19 33.16 -26.76 -42.74
C SER A 19 31.68 -26.99 -43.02
N LEU A 20 31.04 -27.82 -42.19
CA LEU A 20 29.59 -27.92 -42.17
C LEU A 20 29.01 -26.52 -42.02
N PRO A 21 28.02 -26.11 -42.84
CA PRO A 21 27.31 -24.87 -42.59
C PRO A 21 26.58 -25.04 -41.26
N VAL A 22 27.18 -24.48 -40.20
CA VAL A 22 26.49 -24.28 -38.93
C VAL A 22 25.33 -23.36 -39.24
N PHE A 23 24.15 -23.95 -39.43
CA PHE A 23 22.90 -23.23 -39.42
C PHE A 23 22.82 -22.53 -38.08
N ALA A 24 23.18 -21.25 -38.07
CA ALA A 24 23.12 -20.39 -36.91
C ALA A 24 21.65 -20.15 -36.57
N GLN A 25 21.06 -21.17 -35.92
CA GLN A 25 19.74 -21.17 -35.33
C GLN A 25 19.68 -19.93 -34.44
N LYS A 26 19.08 -18.84 -34.94
CA LYS A 26 19.18 -17.52 -34.30
C LYS A 26 18.42 -17.58 -32.98
N LYS A 27 19.16 -17.90 -31.91
CA LYS A 27 18.61 -18.17 -30.59
C LYS A 27 17.83 -16.95 -30.14
N ILE A 28 16.54 -17.16 -29.89
CA ILE A 28 15.67 -16.15 -29.29
C ILE A 28 16.03 -16.12 -27.79
N GLU A 29 16.49 -14.98 -27.29
CA GLU A 29 17.05 -14.91 -25.92
C GLU A 29 15.97 -15.00 -24.83
N ASP A 30 14.75 -14.56 -25.13
CA ASP A 30 13.62 -14.41 -24.21
C ASP A 30 12.50 -15.45 -24.40
N ILE A 31 12.72 -16.49 -25.22
CA ILE A 31 11.80 -17.62 -25.34
C ILE A 31 12.58 -18.93 -25.14
N SER A 32 12.16 -19.74 -24.15
CA SER A 32 12.71 -21.09 -23.96
C SER A 32 12.42 -21.99 -25.17
N GLN A 33 13.32 -22.94 -25.47
CA GLN A 33 13.17 -23.83 -26.62
C GLN A 33 11.96 -24.75 -26.50
N ASP A 34 11.58 -25.10 -25.27
CA ASP A 34 10.40 -25.91 -24.94
C ASP A 34 9.08 -25.11 -24.90
N HIS A 35 9.14 -23.78 -25.10
CA HIS A 35 7.94 -22.95 -25.09
C HIS A 35 7.09 -23.21 -26.35
N TRP A 36 5.77 -23.38 -26.17
CA TRP A 36 4.82 -23.76 -27.22
C TRP A 36 4.90 -22.89 -28.49
N ALA A 37 5.27 -21.61 -28.35
CA ALA A 37 5.40 -20.68 -29.47
C ALA A 37 6.76 -20.73 -30.19
N TYR A 38 7.82 -21.31 -29.60
CA TYR A 38 9.20 -21.17 -30.04
C TYR A 38 9.40 -21.59 -31.51
N GLN A 39 8.95 -22.80 -31.88
CA GLN A 39 9.08 -23.31 -33.25
C GLN A 39 8.31 -22.44 -34.26
N SER A 40 7.12 -21.97 -33.89
CA SER A 40 6.29 -21.08 -34.72
C SER A 40 6.94 -19.72 -34.96
N VAL A 41 7.50 -19.12 -33.91
CA VAL A 41 8.21 -17.84 -33.98
C VAL A 41 9.49 -17.97 -34.84
N VAL A 42 10.31 -19.00 -34.59
CA VAL A 42 11.52 -19.28 -35.40
C VAL A 42 11.15 -19.48 -36.87
N LYS A 43 10.09 -20.23 -37.18
CA LYS A 43 9.62 -20.43 -38.56
C LYS A 43 9.21 -19.12 -39.25
N LEU A 44 8.49 -18.24 -38.54
CA LEU A 44 8.05 -16.95 -39.08
C LEU A 44 9.20 -15.93 -39.23
N ILE A 45 10.23 -15.99 -38.39
CA ILE A 45 11.48 -15.23 -38.55
C ILE A 45 12.26 -15.74 -39.76
N ASN A 46 12.43 -17.05 -39.89
CA ASN A 46 13.17 -17.66 -41.01
C ASN A 46 12.46 -17.44 -42.37
N GLN A 47 11.14 -17.27 -42.39
CA GLN A 47 10.38 -16.85 -43.58
C GLN A 47 10.31 -15.31 -43.76
N GLY A 48 10.93 -14.54 -42.86
CA GLY A 48 11.03 -13.08 -42.92
C GLY A 48 9.73 -12.34 -42.64
N TYR A 49 8.72 -12.98 -42.05
CA TYR A 49 7.46 -12.34 -41.66
C TYR A 49 7.58 -11.58 -40.34
N LEU A 50 8.37 -12.12 -39.41
CA LEU A 50 8.69 -11.49 -38.14
C LEU A 50 10.19 -11.17 -38.06
N SER A 51 10.54 -10.25 -37.17
CA SER A 51 11.92 -9.85 -36.87
C SER A 51 12.15 -9.91 -35.37
N LEU A 52 13.38 -10.21 -34.96
CA LEU A 52 13.82 -9.99 -33.58
C LEU A 52 14.21 -8.51 -33.40
N TYR A 53 14.01 -8.02 -32.19
CA TYR A 53 14.52 -6.73 -31.73
C TYR A 53 16.02 -6.83 -31.37
N ASP A 54 16.61 -5.71 -30.97
CA ASP A 54 17.99 -5.63 -30.49
C ASP A 54 18.23 -6.60 -29.33
N GLY A 55 19.42 -7.22 -29.31
CA GLY A 55 19.71 -8.32 -28.38
C GLY A 55 18.93 -9.61 -28.65
N ASN A 56 18.57 -9.90 -29.91
CA ASN A 56 17.95 -11.16 -30.35
C ASN A 56 16.65 -11.54 -29.61
N LYS A 57 15.89 -10.56 -29.11
CA LYS A 57 14.66 -10.78 -28.34
C LYS A 57 13.43 -10.70 -29.22
N PHE A 58 12.44 -11.53 -28.95
CA PHE A 58 11.15 -11.49 -29.64
C PHE A 58 10.15 -10.54 -28.96
N LYS A 59 10.30 -10.32 -27.64
CA LYS A 59 9.41 -9.55 -26.78
C LYS A 59 7.97 -10.08 -26.82
N GLY A 60 7.82 -11.39 -26.60
CA GLY A 60 6.54 -12.11 -26.70
C GLY A 60 5.43 -11.60 -25.75
N GLU A 61 5.82 -11.05 -24.61
CA GLU A 61 4.91 -10.45 -23.61
C GLU A 61 4.58 -8.97 -23.88
N GLU A 62 5.19 -8.34 -24.90
CA GLU A 62 4.92 -6.92 -25.22
C GLU A 62 3.70 -6.76 -26.13
N ALA A 63 2.90 -5.73 -25.87
CA ALA A 63 1.66 -5.47 -26.59
C ALA A 63 1.89 -5.07 -28.06
N VAL A 64 1.58 -5.98 -28.98
CA VAL A 64 1.67 -5.74 -30.44
C VAL A 64 0.64 -4.70 -30.88
N THR A 65 1.10 -3.60 -31.50
CA THR A 65 0.19 -2.60 -32.05
C THR A 65 -0.54 -3.11 -33.30
N ARG A 66 -1.74 -2.58 -33.52
CA ARG A 66 -2.60 -2.96 -34.66
C ARG A 66 -1.96 -2.62 -36.01
N TYR A 67 -1.08 -1.60 -36.05
CA TYR A 67 -0.27 -1.25 -37.23
C TYR A 67 0.87 -2.25 -37.50
N GLN A 68 1.56 -2.75 -36.46
CA GLN A 68 2.56 -3.81 -36.61
C GLN A 68 1.92 -5.10 -37.15
N LEU A 69 0.78 -5.51 -36.58
CA LEU A 69 0.03 -6.68 -37.05
C LEU A 69 -0.41 -6.51 -38.52
N ALA A 70 -0.96 -5.35 -38.90
CA ALA A 70 -1.34 -5.08 -40.29
C ALA A 70 -0.15 -5.14 -41.26
N LYS A 71 1.03 -4.63 -40.87
CA LYS A 71 2.26 -4.69 -41.66
C LYS A 71 2.73 -6.13 -41.91
N VAL A 72 2.66 -6.99 -40.89
CA VAL A 72 3.01 -8.43 -41.01
C VAL A 72 2.01 -9.15 -41.91
N LEU A 73 0.71 -8.94 -41.71
CA LEU A 73 -0.34 -9.55 -42.54
C LEU A 73 -0.23 -9.13 -44.01
N ASN A 74 0.03 -7.85 -44.29
CA ASN A 74 0.26 -7.37 -45.65
C ASN A 74 1.46 -8.06 -46.33
N LYS A 75 2.55 -8.28 -45.58
CA LYS A 75 3.74 -8.99 -46.09
C LYS A 75 3.45 -10.47 -46.38
N ILE A 76 2.59 -11.11 -45.60
CA ILE A 76 2.11 -12.48 -45.86
C ILE A 76 1.29 -12.52 -47.15
N ILE A 77 0.33 -11.61 -47.32
CA ILE A 77 -0.52 -11.51 -48.52
C ILE A 77 0.33 -11.28 -49.77
N GLN A 78 1.24 -10.30 -49.75
CA GLN A 78 2.12 -10.01 -50.89
C GLN A 78 3.03 -11.20 -51.26
N ASN A 79 3.61 -11.91 -50.28
CA ASN A 79 4.41 -13.12 -50.55
C ASN A 79 3.56 -14.26 -51.15
N VAL A 80 2.27 -14.32 -50.80
CA VAL A 80 1.30 -15.30 -51.32
C VAL A 80 0.83 -14.94 -52.73
N GLU A 81 0.72 -13.65 -53.07
CA GLU A 81 0.41 -13.16 -54.42
C GLU A 81 1.61 -13.29 -55.37
N GLN A 82 2.84 -13.11 -54.87
CA GLN A 82 4.06 -13.15 -55.68
C GLN A 82 4.64 -14.54 -55.90
N LYS A 83 4.36 -15.51 -55.03
CA LYS A 83 4.81 -16.91 -55.20
C LYS A 83 3.68 -17.76 -55.73
N GLN A 84 4.01 -18.64 -56.67
CA GLN A 84 3.07 -19.49 -57.42
C GLN A 84 2.51 -20.67 -56.58
N VAL A 85 2.09 -20.38 -55.35
CA VAL A 85 1.28 -21.28 -54.53
C VAL A 85 -0.10 -21.36 -55.19
N SER A 86 -0.51 -22.56 -55.61
CA SER A 86 -1.81 -22.77 -56.25
C SER A 86 -2.95 -22.72 -55.21
N LEU A 87 -3.21 -21.53 -54.68
CA LEU A 87 -4.36 -21.29 -53.81
C LEU A 87 -5.66 -21.45 -54.59
N GLN A 88 -6.58 -22.23 -54.04
CA GLN A 88 -7.92 -22.30 -54.59
C GLN A 88 -8.64 -20.98 -54.26
N LYS A 89 -9.55 -20.53 -55.13
CA LYS A 89 -10.38 -19.32 -54.85
C LYS A 89 -11.11 -19.43 -53.50
N LYS A 90 -11.44 -20.66 -53.07
CA LYS A 90 -11.99 -20.99 -51.75
C LYS A 90 -11.10 -20.52 -50.59
N ASP A 91 -9.79 -20.69 -50.69
CA ASP A 91 -8.83 -20.37 -49.63
C ASP A 91 -8.71 -18.85 -49.48
N ILE A 92 -8.63 -18.13 -50.61
CA ILE A 92 -8.63 -16.66 -50.67
C ILE A 92 -9.94 -16.10 -50.10
N LEU A 93 -11.09 -16.70 -50.42
CA LEU A 93 -12.39 -16.32 -49.83
C LEU A 93 -12.45 -16.59 -48.33
N THR A 94 -11.84 -17.68 -47.86
CA THR A 94 -11.78 -18.05 -46.44
C THR A 94 -10.89 -17.07 -45.66
N LEU A 95 -9.73 -16.72 -46.20
CA LEU A 95 -8.84 -15.69 -45.66
C LEU A 95 -9.52 -14.31 -45.63
N LYS A 96 -10.26 -13.95 -46.69
CA LYS A 96 -11.03 -12.69 -46.74
C LYS A 96 -12.14 -12.66 -45.69
N LYS A 97 -12.87 -13.77 -45.49
CA LYS A 97 -13.87 -13.89 -44.43
C LYS A 97 -13.23 -13.74 -43.06
N LEU A 98 -12.17 -14.50 -42.80
CA LEU A 98 -11.44 -14.48 -41.53
C LEU A 98 -10.89 -13.08 -41.21
N ALA A 99 -10.29 -12.38 -42.17
CA ALA A 99 -9.84 -11.00 -42.02
C ALA A 99 -10.99 -10.00 -41.73
N THR A 100 -12.19 -10.28 -42.25
CA THR A 100 -13.40 -9.48 -41.97
C THR A 100 -13.89 -9.72 -40.53
N GLU A 101 -13.89 -10.96 -40.06
CA GLU A 101 -14.29 -11.32 -38.69
C GLU A 101 -13.27 -10.80 -37.65
N PHE A 102 -11.97 -10.92 -37.92
CA PHE A 102 -10.91 -10.28 -37.13
C PHE A 102 -11.03 -8.75 -37.10
N ARG A 103 -11.44 -8.11 -38.20
CA ARG A 103 -11.72 -6.67 -38.21
C ARG A 103 -12.88 -6.31 -37.27
N SER A 104 -13.98 -7.05 -37.28
CA SER A 104 -15.09 -6.81 -36.35
C SER A 104 -14.68 -7.04 -34.89
N GLU A 105 -13.90 -8.08 -34.58
CA GLU A 105 -13.42 -8.29 -33.21
C GLU A 105 -12.39 -7.25 -32.77
N LEU A 106 -11.52 -6.77 -33.66
CA LEU A 106 -10.62 -5.66 -33.35
C LEU A 106 -11.40 -4.38 -32.98
N VAL A 107 -12.51 -4.08 -33.65
CA VAL A 107 -13.41 -2.94 -33.32
C VAL A 107 -14.18 -3.19 -32.01
N SER A 108 -14.69 -4.41 -31.80
CA SER A 108 -15.27 -4.86 -30.51
C SER A 108 -14.30 -4.62 -29.35
N VAL A 109 -13.04 -5.05 -29.50
CA VAL A 109 -11.97 -4.84 -28.52
C VAL A 109 -11.62 -3.36 -28.35
N MET A 110 -11.56 -2.54 -29.41
CA MET A 110 -11.40 -1.07 -29.26
C MET A 110 -12.52 -0.51 -28.38
N SER A 111 -13.78 -0.84 -28.67
CA SER A 111 -14.91 -0.34 -27.88
C SER A 111 -14.87 -0.78 -26.42
N LYS A 112 -14.28 -1.95 -26.11
CA LYS A 112 -14.08 -2.45 -24.74
C LYS A 112 -12.91 -1.72 -24.06
N THR A 113 -11.78 -1.51 -24.75
CA THR A 113 -10.64 -0.73 -24.24
C THR A 113 -11.07 0.71 -23.91
N ASN A 114 -11.70 1.43 -24.83
CA ASN A 114 -12.14 2.82 -24.60
C ASN A 114 -13.22 2.93 -23.50
N LYS A 115 -14.00 1.87 -23.24
CA LYS A 115 -14.94 1.79 -22.10
C LYS A 115 -14.23 1.51 -20.78
N LEU A 116 -13.10 0.79 -20.80
CA LEU A 116 -12.29 0.52 -19.62
C LEU A 116 -11.44 1.72 -19.24
N GLU A 117 -10.84 2.39 -20.22
CA GLU A 117 -10.14 3.68 -20.13
C GLU A 117 -11.02 4.73 -19.42
N LYS A 118 -12.22 5.01 -19.97
CA LYS A 118 -13.20 5.90 -19.33
C LYS A 118 -13.64 5.48 -17.92
N LYS A 119 -13.58 4.19 -17.59
CA LYS A 119 -13.82 3.72 -16.22
C LYS A 119 -12.64 4.04 -15.31
N VAL A 120 -11.41 3.81 -15.76
CA VAL A 120 -10.18 4.19 -15.04
C VAL A 120 -10.14 5.69 -14.79
N ASP A 121 -10.49 6.52 -15.79
CA ASP A 121 -10.63 7.97 -15.63
C ASP A 121 -11.64 8.31 -14.52
N SER A 122 -12.86 7.78 -14.61
CA SER A 122 -13.92 8.04 -13.61
C SER A 122 -13.58 7.55 -12.20
N LEU A 123 -12.78 6.48 -12.08
CA LEU A 123 -12.27 5.98 -10.79
C LEU A 123 -11.14 6.86 -10.25
N SER A 124 -10.32 7.43 -11.14
CA SER A 124 -9.31 8.43 -10.78
C SER A 124 -9.96 9.71 -10.24
N ASP A 125 -11.00 10.20 -10.90
CA ASP A 125 -11.79 11.36 -10.45
C ASP A 125 -12.49 11.09 -9.11
N GLN A 126 -13.12 9.92 -8.95
CA GLN A 126 -13.67 9.51 -7.64
C GLN A 126 -12.59 9.45 -6.55
N GLN A 127 -11.37 9.00 -6.89
CA GLN A 127 -10.26 8.96 -5.96
C GLN A 127 -9.74 10.36 -5.56
N THR A 128 -9.81 11.39 -6.43
CA THR A 128 -9.44 12.76 -6.03
C THR A 128 -10.47 13.36 -5.08
N ILE A 129 -11.77 13.19 -5.37
CA ILE A 129 -12.88 13.63 -4.51
C ILE A 129 -12.79 12.96 -3.12
N LEU A 130 -12.57 11.64 -3.08
CA LEU A 130 -12.41 10.90 -1.81
C LEU A 130 -11.20 11.40 -1.00
N LYS A 131 -10.08 11.77 -1.64
CA LYS A 131 -8.93 12.38 -0.94
C LYS A 131 -9.29 13.74 -0.34
N GLU A 132 -10.04 14.57 -1.05
CA GLU A 132 -10.51 15.86 -0.55
C GLU A 132 -11.44 15.71 0.66
N ASP A 133 -12.39 14.77 0.61
CA ASP A 133 -13.32 14.52 1.72
C ASP A 133 -12.65 13.87 2.94
N ILE A 134 -11.62 13.04 2.74
CA ILE A 134 -10.73 12.57 3.82
C ILE A 134 -10.02 13.75 4.48
N ILE A 135 -9.50 14.71 3.71
CA ILE A 135 -8.85 15.92 4.23
C ILE A 135 -9.85 16.77 5.04
N LYS A 136 -11.04 17.06 4.50
CA LYS A 136 -12.12 17.77 5.21
C LYS A 136 -12.51 17.07 6.52
N THR A 137 -12.60 15.74 6.49
CA THR A 137 -12.97 14.93 7.66
C THR A 137 -11.87 14.97 8.73
N ASN A 138 -10.60 14.87 8.32
CA ASN A 138 -9.46 14.99 9.23
C ASN A 138 -9.38 16.39 9.88
N HIS A 139 -9.68 17.47 9.13
CA HIS A 139 -9.80 18.81 9.71
C HIS A 139 -10.93 18.89 10.75
N LYS A 140 -12.14 18.38 10.45
CA LYS A 140 -13.24 18.33 11.43
C LYS A 140 -12.86 17.54 12.69
N ILE A 141 -12.19 16.39 12.54
CA ILE A 141 -11.68 15.60 13.68
C ILE A 141 -10.63 16.37 14.48
N SER A 142 -9.75 17.13 13.83
CA SER A 142 -8.77 17.98 14.51
C SER A 142 -9.43 19.10 15.33
N ASN A 143 -10.40 19.79 14.75
CA ASN A 143 -11.13 20.87 15.44
C ASN A 143 -11.91 20.33 16.64
N LEU A 144 -12.67 19.24 16.46
CA LEU A 144 -13.39 18.57 17.56
C LEU A 144 -12.45 18.09 18.68
N ARG A 145 -11.23 17.63 18.35
CA ARG A 145 -10.21 17.29 19.36
C ARG A 145 -9.72 18.52 20.13
N GLN A 146 -9.56 19.67 19.47
CA GLN A 146 -9.18 20.93 20.12
C GLN A 146 -10.31 21.46 21.03
N GLU A 147 -11.55 21.44 20.55
CA GLU A 147 -12.75 21.83 21.32
C GLU A 147 -12.96 20.95 22.56
N LEU A 148 -12.76 19.63 22.45
CA LEU A 148 -12.80 18.72 23.60
C LEU A 148 -11.66 19.00 24.59
N LEU A 149 -10.46 19.32 24.11
CA LEU A 149 -9.32 19.67 24.99
C LEU A 149 -9.54 21.01 25.73
N SER A 150 -10.14 22.03 25.10
CA SER A 150 -10.51 23.25 25.82
C SER A 150 -11.59 22.96 26.87
N LEU A 151 -12.67 22.27 26.49
CA LEU A 151 -13.78 21.95 27.40
C LEU A 151 -13.32 21.14 28.63
N ILE A 152 -12.40 20.19 28.46
CA ILE A 152 -11.81 19.42 29.57
C ILE A 152 -11.01 20.33 30.52
N ASN A 153 -10.25 21.30 29.99
CA ASN A 153 -9.49 22.24 30.81
C ASN A 153 -10.40 23.26 31.52
N ASP A 154 -11.43 23.75 30.85
CA ASP A 154 -12.41 24.69 31.42
C ASP A 154 -13.18 24.04 32.58
N LEU A 155 -13.70 22.82 32.38
CA LEU A 155 -14.35 22.03 33.44
C LEU A 155 -13.41 21.73 34.61
N ARG A 156 -12.12 21.48 34.33
CA ARG A 156 -11.09 21.24 35.35
C ARG A 156 -10.83 22.48 36.20
N GLU A 157 -10.63 23.66 35.60
CA GLU A 157 -10.39 24.89 36.38
C GLU A 157 -11.67 25.39 37.06
N GLU A 158 -12.86 25.17 36.50
CA GLU A 158 -14.12 25.45 37.19
C GLU A 158 -14.28 24.56 38.44
N ALA A 159 -13.95 23.27 38.35
CA ALA A 159 -13.93 22.37 39.51
C ALA A 159 -12.87 22.77 40.55
N LEU A 160 -11.65 23.10 40.11
CA LEU A 160 -10.56 23.50 41.00
C LEU A 160 -10.86 24.83 41.71
N THR A 161 -11.46 25.81 41.04
CA THR A 161 -11.87 27.09 41.67
C THR A 161 -13.03 26.90 42.64
N LYS A 162 -14.03 26.06 42.33
CA LYS A 162 -15.10 25.65 43.27
C LYS A 162 -14.56 24.92 44.51
N LEU A 163 -13.48 24.14 44.37
CA LEU A 163 -12.81 23.48 45.51
C LEU A 163 -11.96 24.47 46.33
N ARG A 164 -11.12 25.30 45.69
CA ARG A 164 -10.31 26.35 46.33
C ARG A 164 -11.17 27.31 47.17
N THR A 165 -12.33 27.73 46.65
CA THR A 165 -13.27 28.61 47.36
C THR A 165 -13.97 27.93 48.55
N ARG A 166 -14.24 26.62 48.47
CA ARG A 166 -14.74 25.84 49.63
C ARG A 166 -13.66 25.67 50.71
N ILE A 167 -12.43 25.33 50.32
CA ILE A 167 -11.29 25.17 51.24
C ILE A 167 -11.03 26.47 52.01
N THR A 168 -10.87 27.60 51.31
CA THR A 168 -10.65 28.92 51.94
C THR A 168 -11.81 29.40 52.83
N LYS A 169 -13.05 28.93 52.59
CA LYS A 169 -14.19 29.17 53.49
C LYS A 169 -14.14 28.30 54.76
N LEU A 170 -13.66 27.05 54.65
CA LEU A 170 -13.44 26.16 55.79
C LEU A 170 -12.26 26.65 56.66
N GLU A 171 -11.15 27.06 56.05
CA GLU A 171 -9.99 27.64 56.74
C GLU A 171 -10.38 28.86 57.58
N LYS A 172 -11.16 29.79 57.01
CA LYS A 172 -11.69 30.96 57.75
C LYS A 172 -12.61 30.57 58.90
N SER A 173 -13.45 29.55 58.72
CA SER A 173 -14.29 29.01 59.80
C SER A 173 -13.45 28.39 60.93
N ASN A 174 -12.42 27.62 60.58
CA ASN A 174 -11.52 26.99 61.55
C ASN A 174 -10.73 28.04 62.35
N GLN A 175 -10.15 29.05 61.68
CA GLN A 175 -9.49 30.19 62.35
C GLN A 175 -10.44 30.96 63.29
N GLN A 176 -11.73 31.05 62.95
CA GLN A 176 -12.73 31.68 63.83
C GLN A 176 -13.06 30.79 65.04
N LEU A 177 -13.11 29.47 64.86
CA LEU A 177 -13.31 28.51 65.95
C LEU A 177 -12.11 28.47 66.90
N GLU A 178 -10.88 28.51 66.38
CA GLU A 178 -9.65 28.62 67.17
C GLU A 178 -9.64 29.89 68.03
N LYS A 179 -9.99 31.05 67.47
CA LYS A 179 -10.10 32.31 68.22
C LYS A 179 -11.18 32.25 69.30
N LYS A 180 -12.34 31.64 69.02
CA LYS A 180 -13.39 31.40 70.03
C LYS A 180 -12.91 30.46 71.14
N LEU A 181 -12.18 29.41 70.79
CA LEU A 181 -11.62 28.45 71.74
C LEU A 181 -10.60 29.14 72.67
N GLN A 182 -9.66 29.92 72.13
CA GLN A 182 -8.73 30.74 72.91
C GLN A 182 -9.45 31.69 73.88
N GLN A 183 -10.50 32.38 73.43
CA GLN A 183 -11.32 33.25 74.30
C GLN A 183 -12.01 32.49 75.43
N LEU A 184 -12.54 31.29 75.16
CA LEU A 184 -13.15 30.43 76.17
C LEU A 184 -12.11 29.91 77.18
N GLU A 185 -10.92 29.50 76.72
CA GLU A 185 -9.83 29.06 77.59
C GLU A 185 -9.39 30.15 78.57
N ILE A 186 -9.19 31.39 78.09
CA ILE A 186 -8.87 32.54 78.94
C ILE A 186 -9.99 32.78 79.97
N LYS A 187 -11.26 32.67 79.55
CA LYS A 187 -12.45 32.86 80.42
C LYS A 187 -12.66 31.74 81.45
N VAL A 188 -12.16 30.53 81.19
CA VAL A 188 -12.16 29.41 82.16
C VAL A 188 -10.96 29.51 83.10
N ALA A 189 -9.78 29.90 82.59
CA ALA A 189 -8.58 30.12 83.39
C ALA A 189 -8.79 31.25 84.43
N SER A 190 -9.43 32.36 84.04
CA SER A 190 -9.78 33.46 84.97
C SER A 190 -10.84 33.08 86.03
N LYS A 191 -11.48 31.92 85.88
CA LYS A 191 -12.38 31.30 86.87
C LYS A 191 -11.74 30.14 87.65
N GLY A 192 -10.42 29.95 87.55
CA GLY A 192 -9.67 28.91 88.25
C GLY A 192 -9.62 27.53 87.57
N GLY A 193 -10.41 27.30 86.50
CA GLY A 193 -10.53 26.00 85.83
C GLY A 193 -9.33 25.57 84.96
N ALA A 194 -8.17 26.21 85.10
CA ALA A 194 -7.02 26.03 84.22
C ALA A 194 -6.46 24.58 84.20
N ALA A 195 -6.59 23.85 85.32
CA ALA A 195 -6.15 22.46 85.41
C ALA A 195 -7.01 21.52 84.54
N GLU A 196 -8.33 21.73 84.52
CA GLU A 196 -9.31 20.90 83.80
C GLU A 196 -9.20 21.09 82.28
N VAL A 197 -9.01 22.33 81.82
CA VAL A 197 -8.71 22.62 80.41
C VAL A 197 -7.47 21.83 79.94
N LYS A 198 -6.44 21.75 80.79
CA LYS A 198 -5.18 21.04 80.49
C LYS A 198 -5.31 19.51 80.55
N THR A 199 -6.31 18.93 81.21
CA THR A 199 -6.60 17.48 81.13
C THR A 199 -7.51 17.15 79.94
N LEU A 200 -8.53 17.98 79.68
CA LEU A 200 -9.43 17.84 78.54
C LEU A 200 -8.70 17.92 77.19
N LYS A 201 -7.81 18.91 76.99
CA LYS A 201 -6.99 19.02 75.77
C LYS A 201 -6.19 17.74 75.48
N ARG A 202 -5.59 17.13 76.50
CA ARG A 202 -4.80 15.89 76.35
C ARG A 202 -5.71 14.72 75.93
N ARG A 203 -6.90 14.57 76.51
CA ARG A 203 -7.88 13.56 76.09
C ARG A 203 -8.32 13.75 74.63
N PHE A 204 -8.57 14.99 74.21
CA PHE A 204 -9.00 15.30 72.84
C PHE A 204 -7.91 14.98 71.81
N TYR A 205 -6.63 15.26 72.11
CA TYR A 205 -5.50 14.88 71.26
C TYR A 205 -5.39 13.36 71.05
N TRP A 206 -5.53 12.57 72.12
CA TRP A 206 -5.51 11.09 72.02
C TRP A 206 -6.67 10.54 71.18
N LEU A 207 -7.88 11.09 71.33
CA LEU A 207 -9.04 10.71 70.52
C LEU A 207 -8.85 11.06 69.03
N GLY A 208 -8.33 12.25 68.73
CA GLY A 208 -8.03 12.68 67.36
C GLY A 208 -6.96 11.80 66.70
N ALA A 209 -5.89 11.46 67.42
CA ALA A 209 -4.85 10.56 66.93
C ALA A 209 -5.42 9.15 66.63
N GLY A 210 -6.24 8.60 67.53
CA GLY A 210 -6.90 7.31 67.33
C GLY A 210 -7.82 7.28 66.11
N LEU A 211 -8.59 8.35 65.87
CA LEU A 211 -9.44 8.50 64.69
C LEU A 211 -8.62 8.56 63.39
N SER A 212 -7.53 9.32 63.35
CA SER A 212 -6.65 9.39 62.17
C SER A 212 -5.99 8.05 61.85
N ILE A 213 -5.55 7.29 62.88
CA ILE A 213 -5.00 5.94 62.71
C ILE A 213 -6.06 4.98 62.19
N GLY A 214 -7.28 5.02 62.76
CA GLY A 214 -8.41 4.22 62.30
C GLY A 214 -8.79 4.48 60.83
N LEU A 215 -8.77 5.76 60.41
CA LEU A 215 -9.04 6.13 59.02
C LEU A 215 -7.94 5.64 58.07
N LEU A 216 -6.67 5.73 58.46
CA LEU A 216 -5.52 5.22 57.69
C LEU A 216 -5.61 3.70 57.47
N LEU A 217 -5.99 2.94 58.49
CA LEU A 217 -6.21 1.49 58.40
C LEU A 217 -7.43 1.10 57.54
N LEU A 218 -8.37 2.03 57.32
CA LEU A 218 -9.59 1.82 56.54
C LEU A 218 -9.43 2.25 55.06
N ILE A 219 -8.46 3.13 54.77
CA ILE A 219 -8.06 3.53 53.41
C ILE A 219 -7.08 2.51 52.79
N ASN A 220 -6.34 1.77 53.62
CA ASN A 220 -5.29 0.84 53.19
C ASN A 220 -5.75 -0.64 53.25
N ARG A 221 -7.00 -0.91 52.84
CA ARG A 221 -7.64 -2.23 52.85
C ARG A 221 -8.57 -2.41 51.64
#